data_AF-A0A1M6HN60-F1
#
_entry.id   AF-A0A1M6HN60-F1
#
_cell.length_a   1.000
_cell.length_b   1.000
_cell.length_c   1.000
_cell.angle_alpha   90.00
_cell.angle_beta   90.00
_cell.angle_gamma   90.00
#
_symmetry.space_group_name_H-M   'P 1'
#
loop_
_entity.id
_entity.type
_entity.pdbx_description
1 polymer ?
#
loop_
_entity_poly.entity_id
_entity_poly.type
_entity_poly.pdbx_seq_one_letter_code
_entity_poly.pdbx_strand_id
1 'polypeptide(L)'
;MKYGARIHIAARSGRHNILYARARAIAEKTGAFIVQYGINIMDYRDVLLQAVARQVENIPDQIDDLIMVCGSGITSTGVMVGLKQYGKRVRRVHLVATAPDRQTFIHGNLQQYGADRDFIYHSLFSQPGFSYERPVQASFGGIAFHPHYEAKMMQWLKGSGITGGKVLIWITGAEPGTAKQK
;
A
#
# COMPACT_ATOMS: atom_id res chain seq x y z
N MET A 1 6.14 -12.91 -22.39
CA MET A 1 5.39 -12.08 -21.42
C MET A 1 4.31 -11.32 -22.15
N LYS A 2 3.08 -11.23 -21.60
CA LYS A 2 1.90 -10.65 -22.27
C LYS A 2 2.06 -9.16 -22.65
N TYR A 3 2.99 -8.43 -22.01
CA TYR A 3 3.12 -6.97 -22.15
C TYR A 3 4.50 -6.52 -22.66
N GLY A 4 5.25 -7.36 -23.38
CA GLY A 4 6.53 -6.97 -24.00
C GLY A 4 7.70 -6.72 -23.05
N ALA A 5 7.50 -6.77 -21.73
CA ALA A 5 8.58 -6.59 -20.77
C ALA A 5 9.59 -7.75 -20.81
N ARG A 6 10.88 -7.38 -20.67
CA ARG A 6 12.02 -8.30 -20.61
C ARG A 6 12.33 -8.60 -19.15
N ILE A 7 12.18 -9.86 -18.73
CA ILE A 7 12.56 -10.30 -17.38
C ILE A 7 14.04 -10.65 -17.37
N HIS A 8 14.78 -10.07 -16.42
CA HIS A 8 16.18 -10.38 -16.17
C HIS A 8 16.36 -10.86 -14.74
N ILE A 9 16.78 -12.11 -14.54
CA ILE A 9 17.18 -12.62 -13.22
C ILE A 9 18.59 -12.11 -12.94
N ALA A 10 18.68 -10.90 -12.38
CA ALA A 10 19.94 -10.16 -12.27
C ALA A 10 20.81 -10.53 -11.05
N ALA A 11 20.24 -11.21 -10.05
CA ALA A 11 20.95 -11.63 -8.85
C ALA A 11 20.27 -12.84 -8.19
N ARG A 12 21.05 -13.61 -7.42
CA ARG A 12 20.52 -14.67 -6.54
C ARG A 12 19.89 -14.11 -5.25
N SER A 13 20.17 -12.85 -4.91
CA SER A 13 19.66 -12.18 -3.71
C SER A 13 18.64 -11.11 -4.06
N GLY A 14 17.51 -11.09 -3.35
CA GLY A 14 16.46 -10.09 -3.47
C GLY A 14 16.69 -8.81 -2.65
N ARG A 15 17.86 -8.62 -2.03
CA ARG A 15 18.14 -7.42 -1.23
C ARG A 15 18.16 -6.16 -2.10
N HIS A 16 17.53 -5.09 -1.61
CA HIS A 16 17.35 -3.84 -2.35
C HIS A 16 18.67 -3.27 -2.90
N ASN A 17 19.71 -3.19 -2.08
CA ASN A 17 21.01 -2.65 -2.50
C ASN A 17 21.65 -3.44 -3.66
N ILE A 18 21.53 -4.77 -3.66
CA ILE A 18 22.04 -5.64 -4.73
C ILE A 18 21.25 -5.44 -6.02
N LEU A 19 19.91 -5.45 -5.92
CA LEU A 19 19.03 -5.23 -7.08
C LEU A 19 19.22 -3.83 -7.67
N TYR A 20 19.38 -2.81 -6.82
CA TYR A 20 19.58 -1.44 -7.26
C TYR A 20 20.92 -1.24 -7.98
N ALA A 21 22.02 -1.82 -7.47
CA ALA A 21 23.31 -1.77 -8.15
C ALA A 21 23.24 -2.39 -9.57
N ARG A 22 22.49 -3.49 -9.73
CA ARG A 22 22.26 -4.11 -11.04
C ARG A 22 21.39 -3.24 -11.95
N ALA A 23 20.31 -2.66 -11.42
CA ALA A 23 19.44 -1.77 -12.18
C ALA A 23 20.21 -0.53 -12.69
N ARG A 24 21.09 0.04 -11.85
CA ARG A 24 21.93 1.19 -12.21
C ARG A 24 22.86 0.90 -13.38
N ALA A 25 23.56 -0.22 -13.35
CA ALA A 25 24.45 -0.62 -14.44
C ALA A 25 23.72 -0.86 -15.78
N ILE A 26 22.43 -1.25 -15.73
CA ILE A 26 21.59 -1.37 -16.93
C ILE A 26 21.17 0.02 -17.42
N ALA A 27 20.65 0.86 -16.52
CA ALA A 27 20.21 2.22 -16.84
C ALA A 27 21.32 3.07 -17.46
N GLU A 28 22.55 2.98 -16.93
CA GLU A 28 23.72 3.69 -17.47
C GLU A 28 24.04 3.30 -18.93
N LYS A 29 23.73 2.06 -19.34
CA LYS A 29 23.98 1.57 -20.70
C LYS A 29 22.83 1.84 -21.66
N THR A 30 21.59 1.87 -21.15
CA THR A 30 20.39 1.92 -21.99
C THR A 30 19.68 3.28 -21.97
N GLY A 31 20.06 4.18 -21.05
CA GLY A 31 19.30 5.39 -20.76
C GLY A 31 17.96 5.13 -20.07
N ALA A 32 17.74 3.93 -19.52
CA ALA A 32 16.47 3.58 -18.88
C ALA A 32 16.27 4.30 -17.54
N PHE A 33 15.02 4.68 -17.26
CA PHE A 33 14.62 5.20 -15.96
C PHE A 33 14.49 4.08 -14.92
N ILE A 34 15.06 4.25 -13.72
CA ILE A 34 15.00 3.25 -12.66
C ILE A 34 13.78 3.50 -11.78
N VAL A 35 12.85 2.56 -11.80
CA VAL A 35 11.74 2.50 -10.84
C VAL A 35 12.15 1.57 -9.69
N GLN A 36 12.38 2.14 -8.50
CA GLN A 36 12.75 1.34 -7.32
C GLN A 36 11.54 0.65 -6.67
N TYR A 37 11.76 -0.50 -6.04
CA TYR A 37 10.77 -1.18 -5.22
C TYR A 37 10.35 -0.29 -4.04
N GLY A 38 9.05 -0.10 -3.85
CA GLY A 38 8.53 0.84 -2.85
C GLY A 38 8.83 2.31 -3.18
N ILE A 39 9.06 2.60 -4.46
CA ILE A 39 9.35 3.86 -5.16
C ILE A 39 9.93 4.96 -4.27
N ASN A 40 11.16 5.35 -4.57
CA ASN A 40 11.82 6.50 -3.97
C ASN A 40 11.03 7.77 -4.33
N ILE A 41 10.04 8.02 -3.49
CA ILE A 41 9.15 9.16 -3.51
C ILE A 41 9.97 10.43 -3.51
N MET A 42 11.15 10.48 -2.87
CA MET A 42 12.01 11.66 -2.74
C MET A 42 12.01 12.60 -3.96
N ASP A 43 12.19 12.09 -5.18
CA ASP A 43 12.30 12.92 -6.38
C ASP A 43 11.02 12.99 -7.25
N TYR A 44 10.01 12.14 -6.99
CA TYR A 44 8.78 12.03 -7.81
C TYR A 44 7.51 11.90 -6.95
N ARG A 45 7.53 12.47 -5.73
CA ARG A 45 6.45 12.38 -4.71
C ARG A 45 5.09 12.66 -5.33
N ASP A 46 5.04 13.73 -6.11
CA ASP A 46 3.81 14.25 -6.67
C ASP A 46 3.15 13.29 -7.65
N VAL A 47 3.91 12.50 -8.41
CA VAL A 47 3.32 11.60 -9.42
C VAL A 47 2.51 10.48 -8.74
N LEU A 48 3.05 9.86 -7.71
CA LEU A 48 2.40 8.72 -7.05
C LEU A 48 1.37 9.15 -6.01
N LEU A 49 1.73 10.12 -5.17
CA LEU A 49 0.84 10.56 -4.11
C LEU A 49 -0.38 11.27 -4.70
N GLN A 50 -0.23 12.08 -5.75
CA GLN A 50 -1.38 12.73 -6.38
C GLN A 50 -2.27 11.75 -7.14
N ALA A 51 -1.70 10.72 -7.77
CA ALA A 51 -2.50 9.68 -8.43
C ALA A 51 -3.42 8.96 -7.44
N VAL A 52 -2.92 8.66 -6.23
CA VAL A 52 -3.73 8.08 -5.15
C VAL A 52 -4.69 9.11 -4.55
N ALA A 53 -4.22 10.34 -4.29
CA ALA A 53 -5.03 11.40 -3.70
C ALA A 53 -6.29 11.67 -4.53
N ARG A 54 -6.18 11.71 -5.86
CA ARG A 54 -7.33 11.90 -6.76
C ARG A 54 -8.39 10.81 -6.65
N GLN A 55 -8.02 9.58 -6.28
CA GLN A 55 -9.01 8.50 -6.08
C GLN A 55 -9.92 8.79 -4.89
N VAL A 56 -9.47 9.60 -3.93
CA VAL A 56 -10.23 9.96 -2.72
C VAL A 56 -11.42 10.87 -3.02
N GLU A 57 -11.42 11.57 -4.15
CA GLU A 57 -12.55 12.38 -4.59
C GLU A 57 -13.86 11.56 -4.60
N ASN A 58 -13.76 10.27 -4.98
CA ASN A 58 -14.89 9.37 -5.18
C ASN A 58 -15.41 8.69 -3.91
N ILE A 59 -14.81 8.91 -2.74
CA ILE A 59 -15.29 8.29 -1.50
C ILE A 59 -16.39 9.14 -0.83
N PRO A 60 -17.23 8.56 0.05
CA PRO A 60 -18.22 9.32 0.82
C PRO A 60 -17.59 10.45 1.65
N ASP A 61 -18.29 11.58 1.78
CA ASP A 61 -17.78 12.75 2.51
C ASP A 61 -17.66 12.53 4.02
N GLN A 62 -18.39 11.56 4.57
CA GLN A 62 -18.38 11.23 6.00
C GLN A 62 -18.23 9.73 6.19
N ILE A 63 -17.13 9.34 6.83
CA ILE A 63 -16.74 7.95 7.11
C ILE A 63 -16.35 7.86 8.58
N ASP A 64 -16.82 6.82 9.26
CA ASP A 64 -16.47 6.55 10.64
C ASP A 64 -15.08 5.91 10.74
N ASP A 65 -14.85 4.85 9.97
CA ASP A 65 -13.64 4.05 9.99
C ASP A 65 -13.14 3.81 8.57
N LEU A 66 -11.99 4.38 8.23
CA LEU A 66 -11.25 4.06 7.01
C LEU A 66 -10.17 3.05 7.34
N ILE A 67 -10.21 1.87 6.72
CA ILE A 67 -9.29 0.77 7.00
C ILE A 67 -8.46 0.47 5.76
N MET A 68 -7.13 0.45 5.91
CA MET A 68 -6.20 0.24 4.80
C MET A 68 -5.07 -0.69 5.22
N VAL A 69 -4.61 -1.55 4.30
CA VAL A 69 -3.33 -2.24 4.48
C VAL A 69 -2.19 -1.22 4.42
N CYS A 70 -1.19 -1.37 5.29
CA CYS A 70 0.02 -0.56 5.27
C CYS A 70 1.28 -1.41 5.03
N GLY A 71 1.82 -1.31 3.82
CA GLY A 71 3.13 -1.86 3.46
C GLY A 71 4.22 -0.79 3.52
N SER A 72 4.44 -0.09 2.42
CA SER A 72 5.43 1.00 2.32
C SER A 72 4.96 2.33 2.91
N GLY A 73 3.66 2.50 3.18
CA GLY A 73 3.06 3.76 3.65
C GLY A 73 2.70 4.75 2.54
N ILE A 74 3.02 4.45 1.27
CA ILE A 74 2.78 5.35 0.12
C ILE A 74 1.29 5.56 -0.14
N THR A 75 0.55 4.46 -0.31
CA THR A 75 -0.91 4.53 -0.55
C THR A 75 -1.61 5.23 0.61
N SER A 76 -1.29 4.86 1.85
CA SER A 76 -1.86 5.50 3.04
C SER A 76 -1.60 7.00 3.08
N THR A 77 -0.37 7.44 2.73
CA THR A 77 -0.02 8.85 2.61
C THR A 77 -0.85 9.54 1.53
N GLY A 78 -0.90 8.99 0.32
CA GLY A 78 -1.64 9.57 -0.80
C GLY A 78 -3.14 9.67 -0.50
N VAL A 79 -3.73 8.66 0.15
CA VAL A 79 -5.13 8.70 0.59
C VAL A 79 -5.34 9.83 1.59
N MET A 80 -4.51 9.96 2.61
CA MET A 80 -4.66 11.02 3.63
C MET A 80 -4.44 12.43 3.06
N VAL A 81 -3.53 12.60 2.10
CA VAL A 81 -3.42 13.83 1.31
C VAL A 81 -4.72 14.12 0.56
N GLY A 82 -5.28 13.12 -0.10
CA GLY A 82 -6.58 13.23 -0.78
C GLY A 82 -7.72 13.60 0.18
N LEU A 83 -7.76 13.04 1.40
CA LEU A 83 -8.79 13.37 2.39
C LEU A 83 -8.78 14.87 2.71
N LYS A 84 -7.59 15.44 2.92
CA LYS A 84 -7.41 16.87 3.14
C LYS A 84 -7.79 17.69 1.91
N GLN A 85 -7.28 17.29 0.75
CA GLN A 85 -7.48 17.99 -0.52
C GLN A 85 -8.96 18.08 -0.92
N TYR A 86 -9.73 17.02 -0.70
CA TYR A 86 -11.13 16.93 -1.09
C TYR A 86 -12.10 17.15 0.08
N GLY A 87 -11.61 17.59 1.25
CA GLY A 87 -12.45 17.90 2.41
C GLY A 87 -13.21 16.71 3.00
N LYS A 88 -12.75 15.47 2.76
CA LYS A 88 -13.41 14.24 3.22
C LYS A 88 -13.20 14.07 4.74
N ARG A 89 -14.30 13.87 5.47
CA ARG A 89 -14.29 13.72 6.93
C ARG A 89 -14.26 12.25 7.31
N VAL A 90 -13.09 11.81 7.76
CA VAL A 90 -12.87 10.46 8.29
C VAL A 90 -12.58 10.58 9.78
N ARG A 91 -13.41 9.95 10.62
CA ARG A 91 -13.26 10.01 12.08
C ARG A 91 -12.04 9.21 12.55
N ARG A 92 -11.85 7.98 12.07
CA ARG A 92 -10.68 7.15 12.37
C ARG A 92 -10.07 6.56 11.11
N VAL A 93 -8.74 6.66 11.02
CA VAL A 93 -7.95 5.99 9.98
C VAL A 93 -7.20 4.84 10.64
N HIS A 94 -7.38 3.62 10.13
CA HIS A 94 -6.75 2.40 10.61
C HIS A 94 -5.74 1.91 9.57
N LEU A 95 -4.46 1.91 9.94
CA LEU A 95 -3.38 1.35 9.12
C LEU A 95 -3.04 -0.04 9.64
N VAL A 96 -3.40 -1.08 8.88
CA VAL A 96 -3.13 -2.47 9.25
C VAL A 96 -1.86 -2.92 8.57
N ALA A 97 -0.76 -2.89 9.33
CA ALA A 97 0.57 -2.97 8.78
C ALA A 97 1.10 -4.40 8.70
N THR A 98 1.47 -4.80 7.49
CA THR A 98 2.11 -6.09 7.19
C THR A 98 3.64 -5.97 7.03
N ALA A 99 4.20 -4.79 7.31
CA ALA A 99 5.60 -4.45 7.14
C ALA A 99 6.15 -3.78 8.42
N PRO A 100 7.49 -3.58 8.55
CA PRO A 100 8.08 -2.80 9.63
C PRO A 100 7.43 -1.42 9.78
N ASP A 101 7.58 -0.80 10.95
CA ASP A 101 6.99 0.49 11.27
C ASP A 101 7.29 1.56 10.19
N ARG A 102 6.23 2.25 9.75
CA ARG A 102 6.27 3.34 8.77
C ARG A 102 5.72 4.66 9.29
N GLN A 103 5.40 4.78 10.57
CA GLN A 103 4.69 5.93 11.12
C GLN A 103 5.48 7.23 10.92
N THR A 104 6.76 7.25 11.29
CA THR A 104 7.64 8.42 11.09
C THR A 104 7.74 8.81 9.61
N PHE A 105 7.84 7.82 8.72
CA PHE A 105 7.86 8.07 7.28
C PHE A 105 6.54 8.70 6.81
N ILE A 106 5.40 8.16 7.23
CA ILE A 106 4.08 8.64 6.83
C ILE A 106 3.86 10.07 7.34
N HIS A 107 4.04 10.35 8.64
CA HIS A 107 3.92 11.70 9.20
C HIS A 107 4.84 12.69 8.49
N GLY A 108 6.11 12.33 8.29
CA GLY A 108 7.07 13.19 7.59
C GLY A 108 6.65 13.53 6.15
N ASN A 109 5.96 12.62 5.45
CA ASN A 109 5.39 12.94 4.14
C ASN A 109 4.13 13.81 4.27
N LEU A 110 3.20 13.48 5.18
CA LEU A 110 1.95 14.23 5.32
C LEU A 110 2.17 15.69 5.70
N GLN A 111 3.17 15.97 6.54
CA GLN A 111 3.55 17.33 6.94
C GLN A 111 3.94 18.20 5.75
N GLN A 112 4.64 17.63 4.75
CA GLN A 112 5.01 18.36 3.53
C GLN A 112 3.80 18.80 2.70
N TYR A 113 2.66 18.13 2.86
CA TYR A 113 1.41 18.45 2.17
C TYR A 113 0.38 19.16 3.07
N GLY A 114 0.74 19.52 4.32
CA GLY A 114 -0.20 20.10 5.27
C GLY A 114 -1.41 19.19 5.58
N ALA A 115 -1.21 17.88 5.42
CA ALA A 115 -2.23 16.84 5.56
C ALA A 115 -1.97 15.92 6.76
N ASP A 116 -1.04 16.31 7.64
CA ASP A 116 -0.70 15.53 8.83
C ASP A 116 -1.91 15.38 9.75
N ARG A 117 -2.07 14.19 10.32
CA ARG A 117 -3.22 13.79 11.11
C ARG A 117 -2.93 12.54 11.91
N ASP A 118 -3.72 12.34 12.95
CA ASP A 118 -3.71 11.08 13.70
C ASP A 118 -4.27 9.92 12.85
N PHE A 119 -3.64 8.76 13.03
CA PHE A 119 -4.09 7.47 12.55
C PHE A 119 -3.74 6.38 13.58
N ILE A 120 -4.46 5.27 13.56
CA ILE A 120 -4.26 4.13 14.44
C ILE A 120 -3.45 3.09 13.69
N TYR A 121 -2.24 2.80 14.16
CA TYR A 121 -1.32 1.86 13.52
C TYR A 121 -1.39 0.46 14.17
N HIS A 122 -1.89 -0.51 13.41
CA HIS A 122 -2.01 -1.90 13.84
C HIS A 122 -0.86 -2.71 13.24
N SER A 123 0.25 -2.86 13.96
CA SER A 123 1.37 -3.67 13.49
C SER A 123 1.05 -5.15 13.59
N LEU A 124 0.68 -5.79 12.47
CA LEU A 124 0.66 -7.25 12.37
C LEU A 124 2.09 -7.79 12.30
N PHE A 125 2.99 -7.04 11.66
CA PHE A 125 4.40 -7.43 11.47
C PHE A 125 5.13 -7.75 12.77
N SER A 126 4.81 -7.04 13.85
CA SER A 126 5.43 -7.23 15.17
C SER A 126 4.74 -8.31 16.02
N GLN A 127 3.63 -8.89 15.56
CA GLN A 127 2.89 -9.87 16.34
C GLN A 127 3.55 -11.26 16.30
N PRO A 128 3.59 -11.98 17.43
CA PRO A 128 4.03 -13.36 17.46
C PRO A 128 3.26 -14.21 16.44
N GLY A 129 3.98 -15.00 15.65
CA GLY A 129 3.38 -15.90 14.65
C GLY A 129 2.97 -15.24 13.33
N PHE A 130 3.13 -13.91 13.18
CA PHE A 130 2.98 -13.27 11.88
C PHE A 130 4.07 -13.74 10.91
N SER A 131 3.66 -14.08 9.70
CA SER A 131 4.58 -14.40 8.60
C SER A 131 4.16 -13.62 7.37
N TYR A 132 5.11 -12.86 6.81
CA TYR A 132 4.88 -12.08 5.59
C TYR A 132 4.61 -13.00 4.39
N GLU A 133 5.45 -14.03 4.23
CA GLU A 133 5.42 -14.96 3.09
C GLU A 133 4.29 -15.99 3.17
N ARG A 134 3.69 -16.20 4.35
CA ARG A 134 2.57 -17.12 4.48
C ARG A 134 1.29 -16.49 3.91
N PRO A 135 0.67 -17.05 2.86
CA PRO A 135 -0.60 -16.55 2.33
C PRO A 135 -1.75 -16.89 3.28
N VAL A 136 -2.78 -16.07 3.27
CA VAL A 136 -4.07 -16.36 3.91
C VAL A 136 -5.22 -16.09 2.95
N GLN A 137 -6.36 -16.74 3.15
CA GLN A 137 -7.53 -16.53 2.32
C GLN A 137 -8.56 -15.67 3.04
N ALA A 138 -9.11 -14.71 2.32
CA ALA A 138 -10.30 -13.96 2.72
C ALA A 138 -11.06 -13.51 1.48
N SER A 139 -12.38 -13.46 1.62
CA SER A 139 -13.28 -12.84 0.66
C SER A 139 -14.42 -12.14 1.38
N PHE A 140 -14.97 -11.09 0.76
CA PHE A 140 -16.14 -10.38 1.25
C PHE A 140 -16.87 -9.72 0.08
N GLY A 141 -18.20 -9.81 0.04
CA GLY A 141 -19.01 -9.18 -1.02
C GLY A 141 -18.64 -9.62 -2.44
N GLY A 142 -18.22 -10.88 -2.62
CA GLY A 142 -17.78 -11.40 -3.93
C GLY A 142 -16.35 -11.02 -4.33
N ILE A 143 -15.64 -10.24 -3.51
CA ILE A 143 -14.25 -9.85 -3.75
C ILE A 143 -13.31 -10.84 -3.05
N ALA A 144 -12.40 -11.45 -3.80
CA ALA A 144 -11.27 -12.19 -3.25
C ALA A 144 -10.11 -11.23 -2.95
N PHE A 145 -9.63 -11.22 -1.71
CA PHE A 145 -8.57 -10.32 -1.28
C PHE A 145 -7.18 -10.89 -1.57
N HIS A 146 -6.20 -10.01 -1.81
CA HIS A 146 -4.82 -10.45 -2.02
C HIS A 146 -4.29 -11.21 -0.78
N PRO A 147 -3.75 -12.43 -0.95
CA PRO A 147 -3.51 -13.34 0.18
C PRO A 147 -2.41 -12.89 1.15
N HIS A 148 -1.49 -12.04 0.70
CA HIS A 148 -0.40 -11.51 1.53
C HIS A 148 -0.69 -10.17 2.21
N TYR A 149 -1.74 -9.47 1.79
CA TYR A 149 -2.01 -8.07 2.16
C TYR A 149 -3.43 -7.93 2.68
N GLU A 150 -4.40 -7.61 1.83
CA GLU A 150 -5.79 -7.33 2.20
C GLU A 150 -6.43 -8.51 2.95
N ALA A 151 -6.08 -9.76 2.62
CA ALA A 151 -6.62 -10.91 3.32
C ALA A 151 -6.20 -10.98 4.80
N LYS A 152 -4.97 -10.55 5.14
CA LYS A 152 -4.48 -10.48 6.53
C LYS A 152 -5.15 -9.34 7.29
N MET A 153 -5.35 -8.20 6.63
CA MET A 153 -6.14 -7.10 7.19
C MET A 153 -7.57 -7.55 7.48
N MET A 154 -8.19 -8.35 6.62
CA MET A 154 -9.54 -8.88 6.87
C MET A 154 -9.59 -9.85 8.04
N GLN A 155 -8.55 -10.66 8.26
CA GLN A 155 -8.46 -11.50 9.46
C GLN A 155 -8.37 -10.65 10.73
N TRP A 156 -7.54 -9.61 10.72
CA TRP A 156 -7.47 -8.65 11.83
C TRP A 156 -8.83 -7.97 12.06
N LEU A 157 -9.50 -7.52 10.99
CA LEU A 157 -10.78 -6.81 11.08
C LEU A 157 -11.84 -7.65 11.81
N LYS A 158 -11.90 -8.97 11.55
CA LYS A 158 -12.82 -9.89 12.24
C LYS A 158 -12.64 -9.91 13.76
N GLY A 159 -11.43 -9.67 14.26
CA GLY A 159 -11.11 -9.62 15.69
C GLY A 159 -11.03 -8.21 16.28
N SER A 160 -11.22 -7.16 15.47
CA SER A 160 -10.94 -5.77 15.86
C SER A 160 -12.04 -5.13 16.74
N GLY A 161 -13.24 -5.72 16.79
CA GLY A 161 -14.41 -5.12 17.45
C GLY A 161 -15.09 -4.00 16.64
N ILE A 162 -14.60 -3.68 15.43
CA ILE A 162 -15.25 -2.73 14.52
C ILE A 162 -16.45 -3.43 13.86
N THR A 163 -17.67 -3.15 14.33
CA THR A 163 -18.89 -3.87 13.94
C THR A 163 -20.03 -2.99 13.43
N GLY A 164 -19.85 -1.68 13.29
CA GLY A 164 -20.91 -0.77 12.82
C GLY A 164 -20.41 0.58 12.34
N GLY A 165 -21.34 1.44 11.91
CA GLY A 165 -21.05 2.76 11.34
C GLY A 165 -20.72 2.72 9.84
N LYS A 166 -20.32 3.88 9.30
CA LYS A 166 -19.87 4.02 7.91
C LYS A 166 -18.41 3.59 7.77
N VAL A 167 -18.20 2.29 7.58
CA VAL A 167 -16.86 1.71 7.40
C VAL A 167 -16.49 1.68 5.92
N LEU A 168 -15.31 2.20 5.58
CA LEU A 168 -14.71 2.08 4.24
C LEU A 168 -13.45 1.22 4.33
N ILE A 169 -13.38 0.19 3.49
CA ILE A 169 -12.19 -0.64 3.32
C ILE A 169 -11.49 -0.23 2.01
N TRP A 170 -10.25 0.22 2.10
CA TRP A 170 -9.45 0.59 0.92
C TRP A 170 -8.72 -0.65 0.38
N ILE A 171 -9.17 -1.12 -0.79
CA ILE A 171 -8.57 -2.26 -1.48
C ILE A 171 -7.58 -1.70 -2.51
N THR A 172 -6.29 -2.00 -2.35
CA THR A 172 -5.26 -1.44 -3.25
C THR A 172 -5.12 -2.28 -4.52
N GLY A 173 -5.28 -3.59 -4.39
CA GLY A 173 -5.18 -4.49 -5.52
C GLY A 173 -5.75 -5.88 -5.23
N ALA A 174 -5.49 -6.78 -6.18
CA ALA A 174 -5.87 -8.18 -6.12
C ALA A 174 -4.68 -9.06 -6.47
N GLU A 175 -4.76 -10.35 -6.12
CA GLU A 175 -3.77 -11.32 -6.56
C GLU A 175 -3.71 -11.34 -8.10
N PRO A 176 -2.52 -11.21 -8.72
CA PRO A 176 -2.39 -11.33 -10.15
C PRO A 176 -2.90 -12.71 -10.60
N GLY A 177 -3.98 -12.72 -11.38
CA GLY A 177 -4.53 -13.97 -11.89
C GLY A 177 -3.49 -14.71 -12.75
N THR A 178 -3.34 -16.01 -12.53
CA THR A 178 -2.74 -16.86 -13.55
C THR A 178 -3.78 -17.00 -14.65
N ALA A 179 -3.60 -16.30 -15.76
CA ALA A 179 -4.40 -16.56 -16.93
C ALA A 179 -4.07 -17.98 -17.43
N LYS A 180 -4.75 -19.00 -16.92
CA LYS A 180 -5.11 -20.13 -17.77
C LYS A 180 -6.27 -19.62 -18.61
N GLN A 181 -5.94 -19.09 -19.79
CA GLN A 181 -6.93 -18.92 -20.85
C GLN A 181 -7.63 -20.27 -21.02
N LYS A 182 -8.94 -20.30 -20.77
CA LYS A 182 -9.81 -21.37 -21.27
C LYS A 182 -10.04 -21.13 -22.75
#